data_AF-A0A2D7BZD6-F1
#
_entry.id   AF-A0A2D7BZD6-F1
#
_cell.length_a   1.000
_cell.length_b   1.000
_cell.length_c   1.000
_cell.angle_alpha   90.00
_cell.angle_beta   90.00
_cell.angle_gamma   90.00
#
_symmetry.space_group_name_H-M   'P 1'
#
loop_
_entity.id
_entity.type
_entity.pdbx_description
1 polymer ?
#
loop_
_entity_poly.entity_id
_entity_poly.type
_entity_poly.pdbx_seq_one_letter_code
_entity_poly.pdbx_strand_id
1 'polypeptide(L)'
;MATNPYFKQGVRSEQTIYEDIIIEALKMYGQDVYYLPREIVNKDSVFLDDVPSRFGSAYKVEMYIENTEAFDGEGDLFTKFGIELRDQANFVVSRKRWKQLVGSRLAENNFRPREGDLIYLTLSDSIFEIRKVETETPFYQISNLPTFRMTCELFEYNDEDFDTDIAEIDEVEFEGAFQYSLTMDSDGILNNLSGTTGEKYTPGEIVTQSGTGYDMKGEVTSYNQDTKVLQIAHAGATDGKFHTFTTTQQVTGAESGRVATPTLVTELQEIQQDAQNKIFNDFEADFLDFSESNPFGDL
;
A
#
# COMPACT_ATOMS: atom_id res chain seq x y z
N MET A 1 1.77 24.34 44.59
CA MET A 1 0.52 23.55 44.56
C MET A 1 0.69 22.38 45.51
N ALA A 2 -0.31 22.05 46.33
CA ALA A 2 -0.19 20.89 47.23
C ALA A 2 -0.22 19.62 46.38
N THR A 3 0.92 18.93 46.28
CA THR A 3 1.00 17.60 45.67
C THR A 3 0.58 16.55 46.69
N ASN A 4 0.00 15.45 46.23
CA ASN A 4 -0.34 14.33 47.10
C ASN A 4 0.95 13.81 47.78
N PRO A 5 1.04 13.76 49.13
CA PRO A 5 2.25 13.31 49.84
C PRO A 5 2.67 11.88 49.50
N TYR A 6 1.73 11.07 49.02
CA TYR A 6 1.94 9.67 48.68
C TYR A 6 2.31 9.45 47.20
N PHE A 7 2.32 10.50 46.38
CA PHE A 7 2.70 10.43 44.98
C PHE A 7 3.95 11.25 44.74
N LYS A 8 5.04 10.58 44.38
CA LYS A 8 6.30 11.22 44.01
C LYS A 8 6.50 11.10 42.50
N GLN A 9 6.48 12.24 41.82
CA GLN A 9 6.83 12.29 40.41
C GLN A 9 8.29 11.85 40.20
N GLY A 10 8.55 11.00 39.20
CA GLY A 10 9.90 10.58 38.83
C GLY A 10 10.49 9.37 39.57
N VAL A 11 9.70 8.62 40.35
CA VAL A 11 10.17 7.36 40.95
C VAL A 11 10.21 6.25 39.89
N ARG A 12 11.40 5.75 39.58
CA ARG A 12 11.61 4.73 38.52
C ARG A 12 10.82 3.44 38.72
N SER A 13 10.68 2.97 39.95
CA SER A 13 9.92 1.75 40.24
C SER A 13 8.43 1.93 39.95
N GLU A 14 7.85 3.09 40.27
CA GLU A 14 6.46 3.42 39.95
C GLU A 14 6.25 3.55 38.44
N GLN A 15 7.20 4.18 37.74
CA GLN A 15 7.21 4.27 36.28
C GLN A 15 7.24 2.89 35.62
N THR A 16 8.05 1.98 36.15
CA THR A 16 8.17 0.62 35.61
C THR A 16 6.87 -0.17 35.80
N ILE A 17 6.26 -0.08 36.98
CA ILE A 17 4.96 -0.75 37.26
C ILE A 17 3.88 -0.20 36.32
N TYR A 18 3.83 1.11 36.11
CA TYR A 18 2.87 1.72 35.19
C TYR A 18 3.08 1.27 33.74
N GLU A 19 4.33 1.22 33.27
CA GLU A 19 4.66 0.68 31.94
C GLU A 19 4.25 -0.79 31.80
N ASP A 20 4.48 -1.62 32.83
CA ASP A 20 4.13 -3.04 32.82
C ASP A 20 2.61 -3.25 32.77
N ILE A 21 1.83 -2.44 33.50
CA ILE A 21 0.36 -2.46 33.43
C ILE A 21 -0.14 -2.10 32.03
N ILE A 22 0.47 -1.10 31.39
CA ILE A 22 0.11 -0.70 30.02
C ILE A 22 0.42 -1.81 29.02
N ILE A 23 1.59 -2.46 29.15
CA ILE A 23 1.95 -3.60 28.30
C ILE A 23 0.94 -4.75 28.49
N GLU A 24 0.53 -5.03 29.73
CA GLU A 24 -0.46 -6.07 30.00
C GLU A 24 -1.83 -5.71 29.41
N ALA A 25 -2.26 -4.45 29.53
CA ALA A 25 -3.49 -3.98 28.90
C ALA A 25 -3.44 -4.10 27.37
N LEU A 26 -2.31 -3.74 26.74
CA LEU A 26 -2.09 -3.91 25.30
C LEU A 26 -2.11 -5.38 24.88
N LYS A 27 -1.59 -6.30 25.70
CA LYS A 27 -1.67 -7.73 25.39
C LYS A 27 -3.08 -8.31 25.52
N MET A 28 -3.89 -7.76 26.41
CA MET A 28 -5.28 -8.22 26.60
C MET A 28 -6.25 -7.66 25.56
N TYR A 29 -6.10 -6.39 25.19
CA TYR A 29 -7.08 -5.65 24.36
C TYR A 29 -6.51 -5.10 23.05
N GLY A 30 -5.20 -5.08 22.90
CA GLY A 30 -4.55 -4.70 21.65
C GLY A 30 -4.70 -5.78 20.59
N GLN A 31 -4.38 -5.40 19.37
CA GLN A 31 -4.34 -6.27 18.22
C GLN A 31 -2.90 -6.45 17.75
N ASP A 32 -2.64 -7.62 17.20
CA ASP A 32 -1.40 -7.96 16.53
C ASP A 32 -1.39 -7.32 15.14
N VAL A 33 -0.47 -6.38 14.92
CA VAL A 33 -0.29 -5.70 13.64
C VAL A 33 1.13 -5.89 13.13
N TYR A 34 1.33 -5.71 11.83
CA TYR A 34 2.67 -5.66 11.26
C TYR A 34 3.08 -4.21 11.08
N TYR A 35 4.28 -3.87 11.56
CA TYR A 35 4.91 -2.58 11.30
C TYR A 35 5.99 -2.76 10.23
N LEU A 36 5.91 -1.95 9.18
CA LEU A 36 6.79 -2.00 8.02
C LEU A 36 7.60 -0.70 7.97
N PRO A 37 8.91 -0.73 8.26
CA PRO A 37 9.75 0.45 8.14
C PRO A 37 10.00 0.80 6.68
N ARG A 38 9.90 2.09 6.35
CA ARG A 38 10.26 2.61 5.03
C ARG A 38 11.77 2.57 4.83
N GLU A 39 12.21 1.94 3.75
CA GLU A 39 13.56 2.04 3.23
C GLU A 39 13.61 3.13 2.17
N ILE A 40 14.45 4.15 2.39
CA ILE A 40 14.62 5.23 1.43
C ILE A 40 15.76 4.86 0.48
N VAL A 41 15.42 4.48 -0.74
CA VAL A 41 16.39 4.21 -1.80
C VAL A 41 16.79 5.55 -2.44
N ASN A 42 18.03 6.01 -2.17
CA ASN A 42 18.68 7.16 -2.82
C ASN A 42 17.80 8.41 -3.07
N LYS A 43 17.75 9.35 -2.11
CA LYS A 43 17.24 10.69 -2.39
C LYS A 43 18.14 11.39 -3.41
N ASP A 44 17.66 11.62 -4.62
CA ASP A 44 18.34 12.51 -5.55
C ASP A 44 18.19 13.96 -5.06
N SER A 45 19.23 14.44 -4.38
CA SER A 45 19.29 15.82 -3.87
C SER A 45 19.33 16.90 -4.95
N VAL A 46 19.56 16.54 -6.22
CA VAL A 46 19.68 17.48 -7.34
C VAL A 46 18.35 17.69 -8.04
N PHE A 47 17.63 16.60 -8.32
CA PHE A 47 16.36 16.67 -9.06
C PHE A 47 15.12 16.73 -8.16
N LEU A 48 15.25 16.48 -6.85
CA LEU A 48 14.13 16.48 -5.90
C LEU A 48 12.98 15.55 -6.34
N ASP A 49 13.29 14.55 -7.16
CA ASP A 49 12.30 13.58 -7.63
C ASP A 49 11.92 12.66 -6.46
N ASP A 50 10.64 12.35 -6.33
CA ASP A 50 10.16 11.43 -5.29
C ASP A 50 10.40 10.01 -5.79
N VAL A 51 11.37 9.33 -5.19
CA VAL A 51 11.62 7.93 -5.48
C VAL A 51 10.59 7.11 -4.69
N PRO A 52 9.88 6.18 -5.34
CA PRO A 52 8.97 5.28 -4.64
C PRO A 52 9.65 4.59 -3.46
N SER A 53 8.87 4.39 -2.41
CA SER A 53 9.35 3.79 -1.17
C SER A 53 9.54 2.28 -1.35
N ARG A 54 10.47 1.70 -0.59
CA ARG A 54 10.58 0.24 -0.47
C ARG A 54 10.29 -0.22 0.95
N PHE A 55 9.62 -1.36 1.09
CA PHE A 55 9.25 -2.01 2.34
C PHE A 55 9.69 -3.48 2.31
N GLY A 56 10.96 -3.73 2.64
CA GLY A 56 11.54 -5.09 2.61
C GLY A 56 11.50 -5.84 3.95
N SER A 57 10.74 -5.36 4.93
CA SER A 57 10.71 -5.96 6.27
C SER A 57 9.38 -5.70 6.97
N ALA A 58 8.90 -6.70 7.71
CA ALA A 58 7.71 -6.59 8.52
C ALA A 58 7.97 -7.08 9.95
N TYR A 59 7.57 -6.30 10.94
CA TYR A 59 7.71 -6.64 12.36
C TYR A 59 6.36 -6.71 13.05
N LYS A 60 6.03 -7.88 13.57
CA LYS A 60 4.82 -8.08 14.36
C LYS A 60 4.93 -7.36 15.71
N VAL A 61 3.95 -6.52 16.02
CA VAL A 61 3.88 -5.71 17.25
C VAL A 61 2.43 -5.56 17.72
N GLU A 62 2.24 -5.53 19.03
CA GLU A 62 0.92 -5.33 19.62
C GLU A 62 0.59 -3.82 19.71
N MET A 63 -0.48 -3.39 19.05
CA MET A 63 -0.97 -2.02 19.08
C MET A 63 -2.45 -1.97 19.48
N TYR A 64 -2.84 -0.89 20.16
CA TYR A 64 -4.25 -0.58 20.40
C TYR A 64 -4.69 0.51 19.44
N ILE A 65 -5.86 0.32 18.83
CA ILE A 65 -6.52 1.33 17.99
C ILE A 65 -7.39 2.18 18.90
N GLU A 66 -7.05 3.46 19.01
CA GLU A 66 -7.92 4.42 19.66
C GLU A 66 -9.06 4.81 18.73
N ASN A 67 -10.29 4.48 19.11
CA ASN A 67 -11.46 5.01 18.44
C ASN A 67 -11.71 6.45 18.91
N THR A 68 -11.65 7.41 17.99
CA THR A 68 -11.90 8.84 18.23
C THR A 68 -13.39 9.12 18.52
N GLU A 69 -14.29 8.17 18.27
CA GLU A 69 -15.74 8.37 18.37
C GLU A 69 -16.32 8.31 19.80
N ALA A 70 -15.52 7.97 20.82
CA ALA A 70 -16.06 7.67 22.13
C ALA A 70 -16.40 8.91 23.01
N PHE A 71 -16.15 10.14 22.55
CA PHE A 71 -16.34 11.33 23.41
C PHE A 71 -16.79 12.64 22.75
N ASP A 72 -17.39 12.62 21.55
CA ASP A 72 -18.08 13.81 21.06
C ASP A 72 -19.56 13.53 20.78
N GLY A 73 -20.42 14.12 21.59
CA GLY A 73 -21.87 14.07 21.47
C GLY A 73 -22.38 14.93 20.31
N GLU A 74 -21.76 14.80 19.15
CA GLU A 74 -22.13 15.44 17.89
C GLU A 74 -21.60 14.57 16.74
N GLY A 75 -22.22 13.39 16.60
CA GLY A 75 -22.28 12.78 15.28
C GLY A 75 -22.92 13.79 14.32
N ASP A 76 -22.39 13.86 13.11
CA ASP A 76 -22.90 14.68 12.00
C ASP A 76 -22.28 16.07 11.82
N LEU A 77 -21.00 16.12 11.46
CA LEU A 77 -20.49 17.22 10.63
C LEU A 77 -20.24 16.73 9.20
N PHE A 78 -21.32 16.35 8.52
CA PHE A 78 -21.34 16.24 7.06
C PHE A 78 -20.66 17.47 6.44
N THR A 79 -19.50 17.22 5.84
CA THR A 79 -18.79 18.12 4.94
C THR A 79 -19.63 18.30 3.67
N LYS A 80 -20.49 19.32 3.67
CA LYS A 80 -21.32 19.79 2.54
C LYS A 80 -20.53 20.25 1.29
N PHE A 81 -19.27 19.84 1.15
CA PHE A 81 -18.33 20.26 0.12
C PHE A 81 -17.50 19.13 -0.50
N GLY A 82 -17.91 17.86 -0.38
CA GLY A 82 -17.27 16.77 -1.13
C GLY A 82 -15.80 16.54 -0.75
N ILE A 83 -15.48 16.63 0.54
CA ILE A 83 -14.17 16.24 1.04
C ILE A 83 -14.24 14.74 1.31
N GLU A 84 -13.41 13.99 0.60
CA GLU A 84 -13.15 12.57 0.78
C GLU A 84 -12.83 12.29 2.26
N LEU A 85 -13.65 11.46 2.90
CA LEU A 85 -13.40 11.01 4.27
C LEU A 85 -12.26 10.01 4.18
N ARG A 86 -11.01 10.47 4.31
CA ARG A 86 -9.87 9.57 4.46
C ARG A 86 -10.03 8.81 5.76
N ASP A 87 -9.98 7.49 5.70
CA ASP A 87 -10.00 6.62 6.86
C ASP A 87 -8.75 6.90 7.72
N GLN A 88 -8.95 7.65 8.80
CA GLN A 88 -7.92 8.01 9.77
C GLN A 88 -8.04 7.12 11.01
N ALA A 89 -6.91 6.62 11.50
CA ALA A 89 -6.85 5.78 12.69
C ALA A 89 -5.69 6.19 13.60
N ASN A 90 -5.92 6.14 14.91
CA ASN A 90 -4.90 6.41 15.92
C ASN A 90 -4.38 5.10 16.50
N PHE A 91 -3.09 4.83 16.29
CA PHE A 91 -2.44 3.64 16.82
C PHE A 91 -1.58 3.97 18.03
N VAL A 92 -1.68 3.15 19.07
CA VAL A 92 -0.93 3.31 20.32
C VAL A 92 -0.11 2.08 20.61
N VAL A 93 1.18 2.28 20.85
CA VAL A 93 2.13 1.22 21.19
C VAL A 93 2.95 1.58 22.43
N SER A 94 3.28 0.60 23.26
CA SER A 94 4.18 0.80 24.41
C SER A 94 5.62 1.05 23.94
N ARG A 95 6.27 2.10 24.46
CA ARG A 95 7.67 2.42 24.14
C ARG A 95 8.63 1.30 24.55
N LYS A 96 8.37 0.67 25.69
CA LYS A 96 9.18 -0.44 26.22
C LYS A 96 9.04 -1.67 25.33
N ARG A 97 7.81 -1.99 24.89
CA ARG A 97 7.55 -3.11 23.96
C ARG A 97 8.16 -2.84 22.58
N TRP A 98 7.96 -1.64 22.06
CA TRP A 98 8.58 -1.17 20.82
C TRP A 98 10.08 -1.39 20.81
N LYS A 99 10.77 -0.97 21.87
CA LYS A 99 12.22 -1.12 21.97
C LYS A 99 12.68 -2.59 21.99
N GLN A 100 11.88 -3.49 22.56
CA GLN A 100 12.18 -4.92 22.62
C GLN A 100 11.99 -5.63 21.28
N LEU A 101 10.96 -5.22 20.51
CA LEU A 101 10.57 -5.89 19.28
C LEU A 101 11.16 -5.24 18.03
N VAL A 102 11.09 -3.93 17.91
CA VAL A 102 11.40 -3.23 16.66
C VAL A 102 12.63 -2.35 16.80
N GLY A 103 12.73 -1.61 17.92
CA GLY A 103 13.74 -0.57 18.08
C GLY A 103 15.18 -1.03 17.85
N SER A 104 15.55 -2.22 18.33
CA SER A 104 16.91 -2.77 18.15
C SER A 104 17.22 -3.25 16.73
N ARG A 105 16.20 -3.44 15.88
CA ARG A 105 16.34 -3.95 14.51
C ARG A 105 16.49 -2.82 13.48
N LEU A 106 16.07 -1.61 13.83
CA LEU A 106 16.21 -0.44 12.97
C LEU A 106 17.64 0.14 13.12
N ALA A 107 18.43 0.08 12.04
CA ALA A 107 19.85 0.44 12.02
C ALA A 107 20.13 1.95 12.24
N GLU A 108 19.10 2.79 12.17
CA GLU A 108 19.18 4.23 12.45
C GLU A 108 18.22 4.62 13.60
N ASN A 109 18.71 5.42 14.54
CA ASN A 109 17.91 6.18 15.51
C ASN A 109 17.02 5.42 16.51
N ASN A 110 17.09 4.10 16.61
CA ASN A 110 16.89 3.26 17.80
C ASN A 110 15.80 3.66 18.85
N PHE A 111 14.70 4.35 18.49
CA PHE A 111 13.85 4.89 19.56
C PHE A 111 12.36 5.09 19.29
N ARG A 112 11.85 5.17 18.05
CA ARG A 112 10.40 5.34 17.83
C ARG A 112 9.96 4.96 16.41
N PRO A 113 8.66 4.69 16.19
CA PRO A 113 8.05 4.66 14.86
C PRO A 113 8.34 5.97 14.12
N ARG A 114 8.45 5.93 12.78
CA ARG A 114 8.75 7.11 11.96
C ARG A 114 7.55 7.47 11.09
N GLU A 115 7.57 8.70 10.63
CA GLU A 115 6.59 9.21 9.68
C GLU A 115 6.91 8.62 8.29
N GLY A 116 5.87 8.20 7.58
CA GLY A 116 5.97 7.49 6.30
C GLY A 116 6.24 5.99 6.41
N ASP A 117 6.34 5.43 7.62
CA ASP A 117 6.32 3.98 7.82
C ASP A 117 4.87 3.47 7.79
N LEU A 118 4.69 2.17 7.51
CA LEU A 118 3.36 1.56 7.36
C LEU A 118 3.00 0.63 8.53
N ILE A 119 1.70 0.51 8.77
CA ILE A 119 1.10 -0.43 9.72
C ILE A 119 0.04 -1.23 8.96
N TYR A 120 0.24 -2.55 8.87
CA TYR A 120 -0.72 -3.47 8.27
C TYR A 120 -1.61 -4.12 9.35
N LEU A 121 -2.91 -3.95 9.19
CA LEU A 121 -3.96 -4.54 10.02
C LEU A 121 -4.40 -5.90 9.49
N THR A 122 -4.01 -6.96 10.20
CA THR A 122 -4.32 -8.35 9.85
C THR A 122 -5.80 -8.72 9.87
N LEU A 123 -6.66 -7.93 10.52
CA LEU A 123 -8.09 -8.22 10.64
C LEU A 123 -8.91 -7.69 9.44
N SER A 124 -8.45 -6.60 8.83
CA SER A 124 -9.16 -5.89 7.77
C SER A 124 -8.38 -5.82 6.46
N ASP A 125 -7.19 -6.45 6.41
CA ASP A 125 -6.26 -6.41 5.29
C ASP A 125 -5.96 -4.98 4.80
N SER A 126 -5.90 -4.03 5.74
CA SER A 126 -5.73 -2.61 5.43
C SER A 126 -4.36 -2.12 5.88
N ILE A 127 -3.74 -1.28 5.06
CA ILE A 127 -2.44 -0.65 5.35
C ILE A 127 -2.67 0.81 5.71
N PHE A 128 -2.04 1.27 6.78
CA PHE A 128 -2.07 2.65 7.25
C PHE A 128 -0.68 3.27 7.24
N GLU A 129 -0.54 4.47 6.69
CA GLU A 129 0.68 5.26 6.71
C GLU A 129 0.72 6.16 7.96
N ILE A 130 1.84 6.12 8.68
CA ILE A 130 2.06 6.99 9.84
C ILE A 130 2.32 8.42 9.37
N ARG A 131 1.34 9.30 9.58
CA ARG A 131 1.47 10.73 9.26
C ARG A 131 2.26 11.50 10.30
N LYS A 132 2.04 11.18 11.59
CA LYS A 132 2.69 11.87 12.69
C LYS A 132 2.80 10.96 13.91
N VAL A 133 3.95 11.04 14.57
CA VAL A 133 4.19 10.34 15.84
C VAL A 133 4.24 11.36 16.96
N GLU A 134 3.21 11.36 17.80
CA GLU A 134 3.15 12.22 18.97
C GLU A 134 4.16 11.76 20.03
N THR A 135 5.06 12.67 20.36
CA THR A 135 6.10 12.43 21.37
C THR A 135 5.83 13.11 22.69
N GLU A 136 4.87 14.05 22.73
CA GLU A 136 4.60 14.88 23.89
C GLU A 136 3.10 15.07 24.13
N THR A 137 2.67 14.87 25.37
CA THR A 137 1.32 15.18 25.85
C THR A 137 1.43 16.18 27.00
N PRO A 138 0.60 17.22 27.09
CA PRO A 138 0.78 18.31 28.05
C PRO A 138 0.70 17.91 29.53
N PHE A 139 0.25 16.68 29.84
CA PHE A 139 0.15 16.19 31.22
C PHE A 139 0.80 14.81 31.41
N TYR A 140 1.94 14.79 32.10
CA TYR A 140 2.61 13.55 32.50
C TYR A 140 2.31 13.23 33.96
N GLN A 141 1.43 12.26 34.21
CA GLN A 141 1.05 11.85 35.56
C GLN A 141 2.25 11.42 36.42
N ILE A 142 3.29 10.84 35.79
CA ILE A 142 4.48 10.27 36.46
C ILE A 142 5.81 10.77 35.87
N SER A 143 5.81 11.90 35.15
CA SER A 143 6.98 12.44 34.45
C SER A 143 7.62 11.47 33.43
N ASN A 144 6.82 10.57 32.84
CA ASN A 144 7.26 9.64 31.79
C ASN A 144 6.15 9.45 30.75
N LEU A 145 6.56 9.17 29.51
CA LEU A 145 5.69 8.79 28.40
C LEU A 145 5.87 7.30 28.12
N PRO A 146 4.94 6.45 28.57
CA PRO A 146 5.06 5.01 28.38
C PRO A 146 4.66 4.55 26.97
N THR A 147 4.00 5.39 26.17
CA THR A 147 3.46 5.05 24.86
C THR A 147 3.96 5.97 23.75
N PHE A 148 3.93 5.47 22.52
CA PHE A 148 3.89 6.25 21.29
C PHE A 148 2.45 6.25 20.78
N ARG A 149 2.00 7.43 20.34
CA ARG A 149 0.72 7.60 19.66
C ARG A 149 1.01 8.03 18.23
N MET A 150 0.41 7.36 17.27
CA MET A 150 0.62 7.56 15.85
C MET A 150 -0.72 7.89 15.21
N THR A 151 -0.82 9.08 14.60
CA THR A 151 -1.94 9.42 13.74
C THR A 151 -1.63 8.86 12.36
N CYS A 152 -2.48 7.96 11.87
CA CYS A 152 -2.26 7.28 10.61
C CYS A 152 -3.45 7.50 9.68
N GLU A 153 -3.18 7.44 8.38
CA GLU A 153 -4.17 7.51 7.30
C GLU A 153 -4.10 6.24 6.48
N LEU A 154 -5.20 5.83 5.85
CA LEU A 154 -5.19 4.74 4.88
C LEU A 154 -4.10 5.00 3.83
N PHE A 155 -3.27 3.99 3.58
CA PHE A 155 -2.20 4.05 2.60
C PHE A 155 -2.76 3.94 1.18
N GLU A 156 -2.27 4.79 0.30
CA GLU A 156 -2.59 4.78 -1.13
C GLU A 156 -1.35 4.28 -1.88
N TYR A 157 -1.48 3.17 -2.60
CA TYR A 157 -0.41 2.61 -3.41
C TYR A 157 -0.05 3.53 -4.58
N ASN A 158 1.23 3.76 -4.78
CA ASN A 158 1.83 4.60 -5.82
C ASN A 158 3.20 4.04 -6.26
N ASP A 159 3.17 2.80 -6.78
CA ASP A 159 4.34 2.07 -7.27
C ASP A 159 5.46 1.86 -6.22
N GLU A 160 5.09 1.79 -4.93
CA GLU A 160 6.01 1.32 -3.88
C GLU A 160 6.34 -0.17 -4.03
N ASP A 161 7.52 -0.55 -3.55
CA ASP A 161 8.09 -1.91 -3.63
C ASP A 161 7.89 -2.63 -2.27
N PHE A 162 7.12 -3.72 -2.24
CA PHE A 162 6.82 -4.54 -1.06
C PHE A 162 7.43 -5.94 -1.19
N ASP A 163 8.53 -6.16 -0.46
CA ASP A 163 9.26 -7.42 -0.40
C ASP A 163 9.28 -7.93 1.05
N THR A 164 8.12 -8.14 1.68
CA THR A 164 8.06 -8.44 3.12
C THR A 164 8.14 -9.92 3.49
N ASP A 165 8.12 -10.82 2.50
CA ASP A 165 7.95 -12.27 2.65
C ASP A 165 6.59 -12.65 3.28
N ILE A 166 5.60 -11.74 3.26
CA ILE A 166 4.25 -11.94 3.77
C ILE A 166 3.28 -11.71 2.62
N ALA A 167 2.73 -12.82 2.10
CA ALA A 167 1.92 -12.81 0.89
C ALA A 167 0.75 -11.82 0.94
N GLU A 168 0.09 -11.70 2.09
CA GLU A 168 -1.05 -10.80 2.27
C GLU A 168 -0.66 -9.30 2.24
N ILE A 169 0.59 -8.98 2.55
CA ILE A 169 1.12 -7.61 2.46
C ILE A 169 1.58 -7.33 1.04
N ASP A 170 2.34 -8.26 0.46
CA ASP A 170 2.93 -8.10 -0.87
C ASP A 170 1.84 -8.09 -1.98
N GLU A 171 0.64 -8.64 -1.69
CA GLU A 171 -0.52 -8.59 -2.60
C GLU A 171 -0.97 -7.15 -2.95
N VAL A 172 -0.65 -6.15 -2.12
CA VAL A 172 -0.99 -4.75 -2.39
C VAL A 172 -0.40 -4.22 -3.70
N GLU A 173 0.78 -4.68 -4.09
CA GLU A 173 1.41 -4.28 -5.36
C GLU A 173 0.58 -4.77 -6.55
N PHE A 174 0.03 -5.96 -6.44
CA PHE A 174 -0.80 -6.52 -7.49
C PHE A 174 -2.14 -5.81 -7.56
N GLU A 175 -2.84 -5.63 -6.44
CA GLU A 175 -4.18 -5.00 -6.44
C GLU A 175 -4.15 -3.50 -6.79
N GLY A 176 -3.13 -2.78 -6.32
CA GLY A 176 -3.00 -1.34 -6.50
C GLY A 176 -2.44 -0.92 -7.87
N ALA A 177 -1.75 -1.83 -8.57
CA ALA A 177 -1.12 -1.50 -9.85
C ALA A 177 -2.08 -1.57 -11.05
N PHE A 178 -1.75 -0.81 -12.08
CA PHE A 178 -2.36 -0.97 -13.39
C PHE A 178 -1.97 -2.32 -14.00
N GLN A 179 -2.96 -3.11 -14.43
CA GLN A 179 -2.71 -4.45 -14.94
C GLN A 179 -3.10 -4.60 -16.41
N TYR A 180 -2.33 -5.39 -17.14
CA TYR A 180 -2.73 -5.99 -18.40
C TYR A 180 -3.24 -7.41 -18.16
N SER A 181 -4.37 -7.76 -18.77
CA SER A 181 -4.85 -9.13 -18.86
C SER A 181 -4.66 -9.63 -20.30
N LEU A 182 -3.78 -10.61 -20.46
CA LEU A 182 -3.47 -11.26 -21.72
C LEU A 182 -4.13 -12.64 -21.77
N THR A 183 -5.02 -12.89 -22.73
CA THR A 183 -5.51 -14.26 -22.99
C THR A 183 -4.55 -14.95 -23.95
N MET A 184 -3.85 -15.98 -23.50
CA MET A 184 -2.85 -16.70 -24.28
C MET A 184 -3.46 -17.75 -25.20
N ASP A 185 -2.77 -18.08 -26.28
CA ASP A 185 -3.14 -19.16 -27.21
C ASP A 185 -3.00 -20.56 -26.60
N SER A 186 -2.18 -20.71 -25.56
CA SER A 186 -1.79 -21.98 -24.95
C SER A 186 -1.15 -21.78 -23.56
N ASP A 187 -0.78 -22.88 -22.88
CA ASP A 187 0.07 -22.83 -21.67
C ASP A 187 1.53 -22.44 -21.95
N GLY A 188 1.87 -22.23 -23.22
CA GLY A 188 3.21 -21.90 -23.67
C GLY A 188 4.15 -23.10 -23.78
N ILE A 189 5.09 -22.98 -24.72
CA ILE A 189 6.15 -23.96 -24.94
C ILE A 189 7.37 -23.55 -24.12
N LEU A 190 8.05 -24.51 -23.51
CA LEU A 190 9.30 -24.25 -22.79
C LEU A 190 10.42 -23.92 -23.79
N ASN A 191 11.06 -22.75 -23.63
CA ASN A 191 12.14 -22.28 -24.50
C ASN A 191 13.50 -22.98 -24.26
N ASN A 192 13.59 -23.87 -23.26
CA ASN A 192 14.80 -24.59 -22.86
C ASN A 192 16.01 -23.67 -22.56
N LEU A 193 15.78 -22.44 -22.11
CA LEU A 193 16.87 -21.59 -21.62
C LEU A 193 17.49 -22.19 -20.35
N SER A 194 18.80 -22.09 -20.22
CA SER A 194 19.49 -22.54 -19.02
C SER A 194 19.00 -21.76 -17.81
N GLY A 195 18.44 -22.44 -16.81
CA GLY A 195 17.91 -21.83 -15.59
C GLY A 195 16.37 -21.78 -15.51
N THR A 196 15.66 -22.07 -16.60
CA THR A 196 14.18 -22.09 -16.60
C THR A 196 13.64 -23.46 -16.18
N THR A 197 12.66 -23.51 -15.28
CA THR A 197 12.14 -24.79 -14.74
C THR A 197 10.61 -24.86 -14.56
N GLY A 198 9.87 -23.80 -14.90
CA GLY A 198 8.44 -23.71 -14.59
C GLY A 198 7.52 -24.51 -15.53
N GLU A 199 6.51 -25.16 -14.96
CA GLU A 199 5.42 -25.79 -15.72
C GLU A 199 4.42 -24.77 -16.29
N LYS A 200 4.33 -23.60 -15.65
CA LYS A 200 3.45 -22.47 -15.97
C LYS A 200 4.13 -21.16 -15.62
N TYR A 201 3.55 -20.04 -16.04
CA TYR A 201 3.99 -18.73 -15.58
C TYR A 201 3.87 -18.63 -14.05
N THR A 202 4.87 -18.04 -13.41
CA THR A 202 4.96 -17.91 -11.94
C THR A 202 4.74 -16.46 -11.53
N PRO A 203 3.86 -16.18 -10.54
CA PRO A 203 3.75 -14.84 -9.96
C PRO A 203 5.12 -14.31 -9.51
N GLY A 204 5.37 -13.01 -9.73
CA GLY A 204 6.64 -12.34 -9.49
C GLY A 204 7.68 -12.45 -10.62
N GLU A 205 7.46 -13.30 -11.64
CA GLU A 205 8.43 -13.41 -12.73
C GLU A 205 8.29 -12.26 -13.74
N ILE A 206 9.41 -11.85 -14.33
CA ILE A 206 9.40 -10.90 -15.44
C ILE A 206 9.06 -11.61 -16.74
N VAL A 207 8.06 -11.10 -17.45
CA VAL A 207 7.72 -11.49 -18.82
C VAL A 207 8.21 -10.45 -19.81
N THR A 208 8.66 -10.91 -20.99
CA THR A 208 9.16 -10.06 -22.07
C THR A 208 8.46 -10.40 -23.39
N GLN A 209 7.92 -9.39 -24.07
CA GLN A 209 7.50 -9.47 -25.46
C GLN A 209 8.45 -8.64 -26.31
N SER A 210 9.28 -9.33 -27.10
CA SER A 210 10.27 -8.65 -27.93
C SER A 210 9.65 -8.01 -29.16
N GLY A 211 9.97 -6.73 -29.37
CA GLY A 211 9.51 -5.94 -30.50
C GLY A 211 10.66 -5.51 -31.42
N THR A 212 10.34 -4.71 -32.44
CA THR A 212 11.36 -4.10 -33.29
C THR A 212 11.77 -2.75 -32.72
N GLY A 213 12.92 -2.72 -32.03
CA GLY A 213 13.50 -1.49 -31.47
C GLY A 213 13.11 -1.18 -30.02
N TYR A 214 12.17 -1.92 -29.45
CA TYR A 214 11.82 -1.91 -28.03
C TYR A 214 11.34 -3.31 -27.62
N ASP A 215 11.48 -3.63 -26.34
CA ASP A 215 10.84 -4.79 -25.74
C ASP A 215 9.79 -4.28 -24.75
N MET A 216 8.62 -4.92 -24.72
CA MET A 216 7.68 -4.77 -23.61
C MET A 216 8.09 -5.72 -22.49
N LYS A 217 8.19 -5.20 -21.27
CA LYS A 217 8.42 -5.99 -20.06
C LYS A 217 7.31 -5.72 -19.06
N GLY A 218 7.05 -6.68 -18.20
CA GLY A 218 6.16 -6.52 -17.05
C GLY A 218 6.30 -7.71 -16.11
N GLU A 219 5.68 -7.59 -14.96
CA GLU A 219 5.73 -8.59 -13.90
C GLU A 219 4.43 -9.39 -13.84
N VAL A 220 4.53 -10.71 -13.73
CA VAL A 220 3.35 -11.58 -13.64
C VAL A 220 2.71 -11.45 -12.27
N THR A 221 1.45 -11.03 -12.21
CA THR A 221 0.67 -11.02 -10.98
C THR A 221 -0.06 -12.34 -10.79
N SER A 222 -0.66 -12.88 -11.85
CA SER A 222 -1.35 -14.17 -11.79
C SER A 222 -1.41 -14.88 -13.14
N TYR A 223 -1.54 -16.21 -13.10
CA TYR A 223 -1.78 -17.02 -14.29
C TYR A 223 -2.78 -18.14 -14.04
N ASN A 224 -3.83 -18.18 -14.86
CA ASN A 224 -4.86 -19.21 -14.81
C ASN A 224 -4.73 -20.17 -16.02
N GLN A 225 -4.43 -21.43 -15.73
CA GLN A 225 -4.26 -22.47 -16.75
C GLN A 225 -5.58 -22.89 -17.41
N ASP A 226 -6.74 -22.76 -16.77
CA ASP A 226 -8.01 -23.16 -17.39
C ASP A 226 -8.46 -22.12 -18.41
N THR A 227 -8.32 -20.83 -18.08
CA THR A 227 -8.71 -19.71 -18.94
C THR A 227 -7.59 -19.20 -19.86
N LYS A 228 -6.35 -19.63 -19.62
CA LYS A 228 -5.12 -19.12 -20.27
C LYS A 228 -4.90 -17.63 -20.08
N VAL A 229 -5.45 -17.05 -19.02
CA VAL A 229 -5.31 -15.62 -18.72
C VAL A 229 -4.06 -15.40 -17.89
N LEU A 230 -3.17 -14.54 -18.40
CA LEU A 230 -1.99 -14.02 -17.72
C LEU A 230 -2.22 -12.56 -17.36
N GLN A 231 -2.17 -12.25 -16.07
CA GLN A 231 -2.22 -10.88 -15.57
C GLN A 231 -0.79 -10.36 -15.33
N ILE A 232 -0.55 -9.12 -15.76
CA ILE A 232 0.77 -8.49 -15.75
C ILE A 232 0.65 -7.08 -15.20
N ALA A 233 1.43 -6.74 -14.18
CA ALA A 233 1.57 -5.39 -13.63
C ALA A 233 2.94 -4.78 -13.99
N HIS A 234 3.15 -3.53 -13.61
CA HIS A 234 4.41 -2.77 -13.79
C HIS A 234 4.98 -2.87 -15.22
N ALA A 235 4.09 -2.85 -16.20
CA ALA A 235 4.46 -3.08 -17.58
C ALA A 235 4.95 -1.80 -18.26
N GLY A 236 6.10 -1.89 -18.94
CA GLY A 236 6.74 -0.76 -19.60
C GLY A 236 7.60 -1.17 -20.79
N ALA A 237 7.78 -0.22 -21.71
CA ALA A 237 8.66 -0.39 -22.87
C ALA A 237 10.09 0.04 -22.55
N THR A 238 11.07 -0.70 -23.06
CA THR A 238 12.49 -0.40 -22.83
C THR A 238 12.98 0.92 -23.44
N ASP A 239 12.23 1.50 -24.38
CA ASP A 239 12.58 2.77 -25.03
C ASP A 239 12.00 4.01 -24.31
N GLY A 240 11.31 3.80 -23.18
CA GLY A 240 10.70 4.85 -22.37
C GLY A 240 9.49 5.52 -23.02
N LYS A 241 8.96 4.97 -24.11
CA LYS A 241 7.74 5.46 -24.75
C LYS A 241 6.55 4.61 -24.37
N PHE A 242 5.36 5.18 -24.52
CA PHE A 242 4.13 4.43 -24.36
C PHE A 242 4.00 3.38 -25.48
N HIS A 243 3.95 2.12 -25.08
CA HIS A 243 3.65 0.97 -25.91
C HIS A 243 2.77 -0.01 -25.12
N THR A 244 2.08 -0.90 -25.84
CA THR A 244 1.21 -1.92 -25.25
C THR A 244 1.59 -3.30 -25.75
N PHE A 245 1.19 -4.35 -25.04
CA PHE A 245 1.34 -5.72 -25.50
C PHE A 245 0.53 -5.94 -26.78
N THR A 246 1.06 -6.77 -27.67
CA THR A 246 0.44 -7.10 -28.96
C THR A 246 0.07 -8.57 -29.05
N THR A 247 -0.84 -8.89 -29.98
CA THR A 247 -1.28 -10.27 -30.23
C THR A 247 -0.48 -10.99 -31.32
N THR A 248 0.56 -10.34 -31.87
CA THR A 248 1.37 -10.89 -32.97
C THR A 248 2.75 -11.37 -32.53
N GLN A 249 3.20 -10.94 -31.35
CA GLN A 249 4.50 -11.30 -30.80
C GLN A 249 4.35 -12.22 -29.59
N GLN A 250 5.35 -13.06 -29.37
CA GLN A 250 5.35 -14.01 -28.26
C GLN A 250 5.78 -13.34 -26.96
N VAL A 251 5.13 -13.73 -25.86
CA VAL A 251 5.48 -13.35 -24.50
C VAL A 251 6.29 -14.49 -23.89
N THR A 252 7.48 -14.16 -23.37
CA THR A 252 8.42 -15.12 -22.77
C THR A 252 8.58 -14.84 -21.28
N GLY A 253 8.32 -15.83 -20.42
CA GLY A 253 8.63 -15.77 -18.98
C GLY A 253 10.10 -16.02 -18.71
N ALA A 254 10.72 -15.19 -17.87
CA ALA A 254 12.15 -15.27 -17.56
C ALA A 254 12.51 -16.48 -16.69
N GLU A 255 11.65 -16.88 -15.75
CA GLU A 255 11.91 -17.98 -14.81
C GLU A 255 11.22 -19.27 -15.24
N SER A 256 9.96 -19.15 -15.66
CA SER A 256 9.18 -20.28 -16.16
C SER A 256 9.68 -20.78 -17.51
N GLY A 257 10.31 -19.90 -18.31
CA GLY A 257 10.72 -20.19 -19.69
C GLY A 257 9.55 -20.42 -20.65
N ARG A 258 8.33 -20.05 -20.24
CA ARG A 258 7.11 -20.26 -21.02
C ARG A 258 7.01 -19.22 -22.13
N VAL A 259 6.75 -19.70 -23.35
CA VAL A 259 6.56 -18.86 -24.53
C VAL A 259 5.19 -19.12 -25.12
N ALA A 260 4.32 -18.12 -25.08
CA ALA A 260 2.97 -18.17 -25.63
C ALA A 260 2.64 -16.87 -26.39
N THR A 261 1.66 -16.92 -27.28
CA THR A 261 1.21 -15.73 -28.04
C THR A 261 -0.10 -15.22 -27.45
N PRO A 262 -0.21 -13.94 -27.07
CA PRO A 262 -1.49 -13.36 -26.68
C PRO A 262 -2.47 -13.39 -27.86
N THR A 263 -3.69 -13.85 -27.62
CA THR A 263 -4.81 -13.78 -28.55
C THR A 263 -5.69 -12.55 -28.29
N LEU A 264 -5.70 -12.07 -27.05
CA LEU A 264 -6.40 -10.87 -26.61
C LEU A 264 -5.54 -10.14 -25.58
N VAL A 265 -5.52 -8.80 -25.67
CA VAL A 265 -4.88 -7.90 -24.71
C VAL A 265 -5.97 -6.97 -24.19
N THR A 266 -6.10 -6.92 -22.87
CA THR A 266 -7.05 -6.04 -22.17
C THR A 266 -6.31 -5.27 -21.09
N GLU A 267 -6.70 -4.03 -20.89
CA GLU A 267 -6.22 -3.19 -19.80
C GLU A 267 -7.25 -3.26 -18.67
N LEU A 268 -6.80 -3.69 -17.49
CA LEU A 268 -7.57 -3.72 -16.26
C LEU A 268 -7.15 -2.53 -15.42
N GLN A 269 -8.10 -1.61 -15.24
CA GLN A 269 -7.91 -0.44 -14.42
C GLN A 269 -8.78 -0.59 -13.17
N GLU A 270 -8.23 -1.24 -12.15
CA GLU A 270 -8.88 -1.40 -10.85
C GLU A 270 -8.65 -0.18 -9.93
N ILE A 271 -7.71 0.71 -10.28
CA ILE A 271 -7.28 1.90 -9.51
C ILE A 271 -8.46 2.84 -9.17
N GLN A 272 -9.59 2.76 -9.90
CA GLN A 272 -10.76 3.57 -9.62
C GLN A 272 -12.08 2.83 -9.88
N GLN A 273 -12.43 1.82 -9.06
CA GLN A 273 -13.80 1.28 -9.07
C GLN A 273 -14.87 2.36 -8.79
N ASP A 274 -14.51 3.43 -8.07
CA ASP A 274 -15.40 4.53 -7.68
C ASP A 274 -15.24 5.84 -8.47
N ALA A 275 -14.38 5.91 -9.51
CA ALA A 275 -14.32 7.13 -10.31
C ALA A 275 -15.62 7.35 -11.06
N GLN A 276 -16.38 8.34 -10.59
CA GLN A 276 -17.62 8.85 -11.16
C GLN A 276 -17.42 9.58 -12.50
N ASN A 277 -16.51 9.15 -13.36
CA ASN A 277 -16.39 9.67 -14.72
C ASN A 277 -17.64 9.38 -15.58
N LYS A 278 -18.47 8.42 -15.16
CA LYS A 278 -19.78 8.15 -15.77
C LYS A 278 -20.78 9.31 -15.60
N ILE A 279 -20.68 10.08 -14.51
CA ILE A 279 -21.64 11.17 -14.20
C ILE A 279 -21.41 12.37 -15.13
N PHE A 280 -20.18 12.61 -15.59
CA PHE A 280 -19.90 13.74 -16.49
C PHE A 280 -20.36 13.52 -17.93
N ASN A 281 -20.43 12.28 -18.42
CA ASN A 281 -20.90 12.00 -19.79
C ASN A 281 -22.43 12.09 -19.93
N ASP A 282 -23.18 11.69 -18.90
CA ASP A 282 -24.65 11.67 -18.97
C ASP A 282 -25.27 13.05 -18.66
N PHE A 283 -24.53 13.96 -18.02
CA PHE A 283 -25.04 15.30 -17.68
C PHE A 283 -25.09 16.25 -18.89
N GLU A 284 -24.17 16.15 -19.85
CA GLU A 284 -24.19 16.98 -21.07
C GLU A 284 -25.31 16.52 -22.04
N ALA A 285 -25.57 15.21 -22.13
CA ALA A 285 -26.54 14.65 -23.08
C ALA A 285 -28.00 14.94 -22.71
N ASP A 286 -28.32 15.12 -21.41
CA ASP A 286 -29.69 15.36 -20.94
C ASP A 286 -30.03 16.87 -20.82
N PHE A 287 -29.02 17.74 -20.81
CA PHE A 287 -29.20 19.20 -20.71
C PHE A 287 -29.09 19.94 -22.06
N LEU A 288 -28.26 19.47 -23.00
CA LEU A 288 -28.05 20.09 -24.31
C LEU A 288 -28.04 19.04 -25.43
N ASP A 289 -29.20 18.86 -26.08
CA ASP A 289 -29.35 18.02 -27.27
C ASP A 289 -28.82 18.75 -28.52
N PHE A 290 -27.66 18.33 -29.03
CA PHE A 290 -27.08 18.81 -30.29
C PHE A 290 -27.44 17.93 -31.50
N SER A 291 -28.40 17.01 -31.37
CA SER A 291 -28.86 16.16 -32.47
C SER A 291 -29.83 16.85 -33.43
N GLU A 292 -30.44 17.98 -33.02
CA GLU A 292 -31.28 18.80 -33.89
C GLU A 292 -30.44 19.78 -34.72
N SER A 293 -30.54 19.67 -36.04
CA SER A 293 -29.92 20.62 -36.97
C SER A 293 -30.52 22.01 -36.80
N ASN A 294 -29.65 23.02 -36.68
CA ASN A 294 -29.99 24.44 -36.55
C ASN A 294 -31.15 24.87 -37.48
N PRO A 295 -32.32 25.26 -36.94
CA PRO A 295 -33.48 25.65 -37.76
C PRO A 295 -33.37 27.06 -38.37
N PHE A 296 -32.25 27.77 -38.15
CA PHE A 296 -32.03 29.14 -38.65
C PHE A 296 -30.78 29.30 -39.53
N GLY A 297 -30.28 28.23 -40.14
CA GLY A 297 -29.04 28.33 -40.93
C GLY A 297 -28.84 27.28 -42.02
N ASP A 298 -29.80 27.17 -42.95
CA ASP A 298 -29.47 26.80 -44.33
C ASP A 298 -29.57 28.06 -45.20
N LEU A 299 -28.40 28.63 -45.51
CA LEU A 299 -28.13 29.46 -46.68
C LEU A 299 -26.76 29.08 -47.24
#